data_AF-A0A920NPG3-F1
#
_entry.id   AF-A0A920NPG3-F1
#
_cell.length_a   1.000
_cell.length_b   1.000
_cell.length_c   1.000
_cell.angle_alpha   90.00
_cell.angle_beta   90.00
_cell.angle_gamma   90.00
#
_symmetry.space_group_name_H-M   'P 1'
#
loop_
_entity.id
_entity.type
_entity.pdbx_description
1 polymer ?
#
loop_
_entity_poly.entity_id
_entity_poly.type
_entity_poly.pdbx_seq_one_letter_code
_entity_poly.pdbx_strand_id
1 'polypeptide(L)'
;MAKCKPLCDYYEKVFGWHRFWTVDDNDISTEYSALRSVVMANDNEIVKIPINEPADGLKKSQIQEFIDYYGTAGVQHFPCPP
;
A
#
# COMPACT_ATOMS: atom_id res chain seq x y z
N MET A 1 -6.23 2.03 13.26
CA MET A 1 -7.27 2.16 12.22
C MET A 1 -6.61 1.91 10.88
N ALA A 2 -7.00 0.85 10.17
CA ALA A 2 -6.53 0.55 8.82
C ALA A 2 -7.11 1.58 7.83
N LYS A 3 -6.26 2.49 7.34
CA LYS A 3 -6.48 3.53 6.33
C LYS A 3 -6.38 3.03 4.87
N CYS A 4 -5.85 1.83 4.59
CA CYS A 4 -5.74 1.27 3.23
C CYS A 4 -7.12 0.99 2.65
N LYS A 5 -8.00 0.36 3.44
CA LYS A 5 -9.36 0.01 3.01
C LYS A 5 -10.16 1.23 2.53
N PRO A 6 -10.26 2.33 3.31
CA PRO A 6 -10.94 3.54 2.85
C PRO A 6 -10.40 4.12 1.54
N LEU A 7 -9.07 4.09 1.34
CA LEU A 7 -8.46 4.62 0.13
C LEU A 7 -8.68 3.70 -1.08
N CYS A 8 -8.59 2.38 -0.90
CA CYS A 8 -8.94 1.40 -1.93
C CYS A 8 -10.40 1.58 -2.35
N ASP A 9 -11.32 1.65 -1.38
CA ASP A 9 -12.74 1.84 -1.64
C ASP A 9 -13.03 3.17 -2.37
N TYR A 10 -12.21 4.21 -2.15
CA TYR A 10 -12.29 5.46 -2.91
C TYR A 10 -11.90 5.27 -4.38
N TYR A 11 -10.79 4.57 -4.66
CA TYR A 11 -10.38 4.27 -6.04
C TYR A 11 -11.41 3.39 -6.76
N GLU A 12 -11.99 2.41 -6.07
CA GLU A 12 -13.09 1.58 -6.60
C GLU A 12 -14.31 2.42 -6.96
N LYS A 13 -14.77 3.30 -6.05
CA LYS A 13 -16.01 4.06 -6.24
C LYS A 13 -15.90 5.22 -7.23
N VAL A 14 -14.78 5.93 -7.23
CA VAL A 14 -14.63 7.16 -8.02
C VAL A 14 -14.09 6.87 -9.41
N PHE A 15 -13.14 5.94 -9.53
CA PHE A 15 -12.47 5.64 -10.79
C PHE A 15 -12.90 4.31 -11.40
N GLY A 16 -13.72 3.50 -10.70
CA GLY A 16 -14.12 2.17 -11.17
C GLY A 16 -12.98 1.15 -11.17
N TRP A 17 -11.89 1.43 -10.45
CA TRP A 17 -10.73 0.56 -10.42
C TRP A 17 -11.00 -0.71 -9.62
N HIS A 18 -10.19 -1.74 -9.85
CA HIS A 18 -10.30 -3.01 -9.15
C HIS A 18 -9.02 -3.34 -8.37
N ARG A 19 -9.14 -4.20 -7.36
CA ARG A 19 -7.98 -4.73 -6.63
C ARG A 19 -7.31 -5.78 -7.51
N PHE A 20 -6.10 -5.47 -7.96
CA PHE A 20 -5.31 -6.34 -8.82
C PHE A 20 -4.56 -7.40 -8.01
N TRP A 21 -3.97 -6.98 -6.88
CA TRP A 21 -3.20 -7.88 -6.02
C TRP A 21 -3.27 -7.41 -4.57
N THR A 22 -3.20 -8.34 -3.62
CA THR A 22 -3.19 -8.05 -2.19
C THR A 22 -2.10 -8.89 -1.54
N VAL A 23 -1.33 -8.25 -0.68
CA VAL A 23 -0.31 -8.86 0.15
C VAL A 23 -0.68 -8.60 1.59
N ASP A 24 -0.88 -9.68 2.34
CA ASP A 24 -1.09 -9.58 3.77
C ASP A 24 0.23 -9.75 4.54
N ASP A 25 0.19 -9.42 5.82
CA ASP A 25 1.31 -9.57 6.76
C ASP A 25 1.80 -11.02 6.86
N ASN A 26 0.94 -12.00 6.64
CA ASN A 26 1.31 -13.42 6.60
C ASN A 26 2.10 -13.82 5.35
N ASP A 27 1.99 -13.06 4.25
CA ASP A 27 2.66 -13.35 2.98
C ASP A 27 4.02 -12.66 2.88
N ILE A 28 4.16 -11.46 3.44
CA ILE A 28 5.43 -10.71 3.54
C ILE A 28 5.67 -10.29 5.00
N SER A 29 6.04 -11.26 5.82
CA SER A 29 6.69 -11.03 7.12
C SER A 29 8.15 -11.45 7.03
N THR A 30 9.06 -10.51 7.26
CA THR A 30 10.40 -10.87 7.70
C THR A 30 10.39 -10.97 9.23
N GLU A 31 11.42 -11.57 9.83
CA GLU A 31 11.57 -11.63 11.28
C GLU A 31 11.49 -10.24 11.95
N TYR A 32 11.72 -9.16 11.19
CA TYR A 32 11.85 -7.81 11.72
C TYR A 32 10.75 -6.85 11.31
N SER A 33 10.13 -6.99 10.13
CA SER A 33 9.07 -6.09 9.69
C SER A 33 8.03 -6.77 8.82
N ALA A 34 6.81 -6.25 8.90
CA ALA A 34 5.68 -6.63 8.05
C ALA A 34 5.09 -5.38 7.39
N LEU A 35 4.41 -5.59 6.26
CA LEU A 35 3.60 -4.59 5.59
C LEU A 35 2.36 -5.25 4.99
N ARG A 36 1.28 -4.48 4.87
CA ARG A 36 0.11 -4.85 4.08
C ARG A 36 0.06 -3.98 2.84
N SER A 37 -0.17 -4.58 1.68
CA SER A 37 -0.24 -3.86 0.41
C SER A 37 -1.44 -4.27 -0.41
N VAL A 38 -2.15 -3.31 -0.98
CA VAL A 38 -3.19 -3.55 -1.98
C VAL A 38 -2.80 -2.79 -3.24
N VAL A 39 -2.72 -3.48 -4.37
CA VAL A 39 -2.47 -2.87 -5.67
C VAL A 39 -3.81 -2.61 -6.34
N MET A 40 -4.13 -1.35 -6.56
CA MET A 40 -5.29 -0.93 -7.34
C MET A 40 -4.90 -0.78 -8.81
N ALA A 41 -5.73 -1.24 -9.74
CA ALA A 41 -5.52 -1.10 -11.17
C ALA A 41 -6.78 -0.62 -11.88
N ASN A 42 -6.58 0.12 -12.98
CA ASN A 42 -7.66 0.45 -13.90
C ASN A 42 -8.04 -0.75 -14.79
N ASP A 43 -9.14 -0.67 -15.53
CA ASP A 43 -9.69 -1.79 -16.29
C ASP A 43 -8.74 -2.41 -17.33
N ASN A 44 -7.87 -1.62 -17.93
CA ASN A 44 -6.86 -2.11 -18.89
C ASN A 44 -5.49 -2.40 -18.24
N GLU A 45 -5.41 -2.29 -16.91
CA GLU A 45 -4.23 -2.56 -16.09
C GLU A 45 -2.96 -1.77 -16.46
N ILE A 46 -3.08 -0.68 -17.22
CA ILE A 46 -1.94 0.18 -17.57
C ILE A 46 -1.52 1.01 -16.37
N VAL A 47 -2.48 1.49 -15.58
CA VAL A 47 -2.22 2.28 -14.38
C VAL A 47 -2.36 1.36 -13.18
N LYS A 48 -1.27 1.18 -12.43
CA LYS A 48 -1.22 0.39 -11.20
C LYS A 48 -0.72 1.26 -10.06
N ILE A 49 -1.48 1.31 -8.97
CA ILE A 49 -1.14 2.07 -7.76
C ILE A 49 -1.08 1.12 -6.57
N PRO A 50 0.13 0.79 -6.07
CA PRO A 50 0.30 0.11 -4.80
C PRO A 50 -0.05 1.05 -3.63
N ILE A 51 -0.90 0.57 -2.71
CA ILE A 51 -1.27 1.25 -1.48
C ILE A 51 -0.75 0.42 -0.32
N ASN A 52 0.20 0.98 0.44
CA ASN A 52 0.90 0.30 1.51
C ASN A 52 0.47 0.80 2.88
N GLU A 53 0.42 -0.11 3.85
CA GLU A 53 0.19 0.18 5.25
C GLU A 53 1.22 -0.44 6.18
N PRO A 54 1.51 0.24 7.30
CA PRO A 54 2.34 -0.36 8.34
C PRO A 54 1.59 -1.57 8.91
N ALA A 55 2.31 -2.68 9.05
CA ALA A 55 1.87 -3.82 9.83
C ALA A 55 2.79 -3.99 11.04
N ASP A 56 2.28 -4.65 12.07
CA ASP A 56 3.00 -4.86 13.32
C ASP A 56 4.14 -5.86 13.09
N GLY A 57 5.34 -5.53 13.59
CA GLY A 57 6.54 -6.37 13.50
C GLY A 57 7.52 -6.07 14.64
N LEU A 58 8.57 -6.89 14.79
CA LEU A 58 9.56 -6.73 15.86
C LEU A 58 10.35 -5.40 15.76
N LYS A 59 10.45 -4.84 14.55
CA LYS A 59 10.99 -3.51 14.28
C LYS A 59 9.94 -2.66 13.57
N LYS A 60 10.15 -1.35 13.66
CA LYS A 60 9.32 -0.33 13.01
C LYS A 60 9.26 -0.57 11.51
N SER A 61 8.05 -0.54 10.94
CA SER A 61 7.84 -0.68 9.50
C SER A 61 8.39 0.53 8.75
N GLN A 62 8.98 0.32 7.57
CA GLN A 62 9.46 1.39 6.69
C GLN A 62 8.33 2.37 6.33
N ILE A 63 7.07 1.89 6.26
CA ILE A 63 5.90 2.74 6.01
C ILE A 63 5.63 3.66 7.21
N GLN A 64 5.81 3.15 8.43
CA GLN A 64 5.67 3.96 9.64
C GLN A 64 6.79 5.00 9.72
N GLU A 65 8.02 4.66 9.33
CA GLU A 65 9.12 5.63 9.25
C GLU A 65 8.82 6.75 8.25
N PHE A 66 8.25 6.43 7.08
CA PHE A 66 7.79 7.43 6.12
C PHE A 66 6.75 8.36 6.75
N ILE A 67 5.70 7.80 7.37
CA ILE A 67 4.64 8.61 7.99
C ILE A 67 5.19 9.47 9.13
N ASP A 68 6.12 8.96 9.93
CA ASP A 68 6.70 9.71 11.04
C ASP A 68 7.60 10.85 10.58
N TYR A 69 8.30 10.67 9.45
CA TYR A 69 9.14 11.70 8.86
C TYR A 69 8.32 12.79 8.16
N TYR A 70 7.32 12.40 7.37
CA TYR A 70 6.51 13.33 6.57
C TYR A 70 5.26 13.83 7.29
N GLY A 71 4.86 13.21 8.41
CA GLY A 71 3.68 13.56 9.21
C GLY A 71 2.33 13.18 8.56
N THR A 72 2.33 12.58 7.38
CA THR A 72 1.12 12.27 6.61
C THR A 72 1.33 11.08 5.66
N ALA A 73 0.23 10.53 5.15
CA ALA A 73 0.26 9.66 3.99
C ALA A 73 0.67 10.45 2.73
N GLY A 74 1.30 9.77 1.77
CA GLY A 74 1.80 10.37 0.54
C GLY A 74 2.37 9.32 -0.41
N VAL A 75 2.91 9.79 -1.54
CA VAL A 75 3.56 8.91 -2.51
C VAL A 75 4.97 8.58 -2.02
N GLN A 76 5.28 7.29 -1.90
CA GLN A 76 6.58 6.84 -1.41
C GLN A 76 7.65 6.80 -2.50
N HIS A 77 7.31 6.26 -3.68
CA HIS A 77 8.23 6.11 -4.81
C HIS A 77 7.48 6.04 -6.14
N PHE A 78 8.19 6.35 -7.23
CA PHE A 78 7.75 6.13 -8.60
C PHE A 78 8.75 5.21 -9.31
N PRO A 79 8.33 4.01 -9.73
CA PRO A 79 9.21 3.14 -10.49
C PRO A 79 9.45 3.73 -11.88
N CYS A 80 10.73 3.85 -12.26
CA CYS A 80 11.10 4.14 -13.63
C CYS A 80 11.09 2.81 -14.40
N PRO A 81 10.22 2.64 -15.40
CA PRO A 81 10.33 1.49 -16.29
C PRO A 81 11.67 1.52 -17.04
N PRO A 82 12.23 0.35 -17.43
CA PRO A 82 13.46 0.26 -18.20
C PRO A 82 13.35 0.92 -19.58
#